data_AF-A0A6N9V523-F1
#
_entry.id   AF-A0A6N9V523-F1
#
_cell.length_a   1.000
_cell.length_b   1.000
_cell.length_c   1.000
_cell.angle_alpha   90.00
_cell.angle_beta   90.00
_cell.angle_gamma   90.00
#
_symmetry.space_group_name_H-M   'P 1'
#
loop_
_entity.id
_entity.type
_entity.pdbx_description
1 polymer ?
#
loop_
_entity_poly.entity_id
_entity_poly.type
_entity_poly.pdbx_seq_one_letter_code
_entity_poly.pdbx_strand_id
1 'polypeptide(L)' 'DRGTDPAALGEVLVAGPLPLAKAAAVHVDSADAEADVSAAAEALAAADGGDDDARFVVDGADDHELLWYATQELPNLV' A
#
# COMPACT_ATOMS: atom_id res chain seq x y z
N ASP A 1 20.80 -2.62 -8.42
CA ASP A 1 21.61 -2.51 -7.20
C ASP A 1 21.18 -1.26 -6.42
N ARG A 2 19.97 -1.27 -5.83
CA ARG A 2 19.43 -0.17 -5.00
C ARG A 2 19.51 -0.50 -3.50
N GLY A 3 20.26 -1.53 -3.10
CA GLY A 3 20.19 -2.11 -1.75
C GLY A 3 20.63 -1.21 -0.60
N THR A 4 21.18 -0.02 -0.89
CA THR A 4 21.59 0.99 0.10
C THR A 4 20.80 2.30 0.01
N ASP A 5 19.78 2.38 -0.84
CA ASP A 5 18.90 3.54 -0.92
C ASP A 5 17.79 3.42 0.15
N PRO A 6 17.69 4.35 1.11
CA PRO A 6 16.61 4.35 2.10
C PRO A 6 15.21 4.37 1.46
N ALA A 7 15.06 4.96 0.26
CA ALA A 7 13.80 4.94 -0.50
C ALA A 7 13.50 3.56 -1.10
N ALA A 8 14.50 2.69 -1.25
CA ALA A 8 14.31 1.33 -1.73
C ALA A 8 13.85 0.33 -0.66
N LEU A 9 13.78 0.75 0.63
CA LEU A 9 13.38 -0.14 1.72
C LEU A 9 11.87 -0.48 1.73
N GLY A 10 11.06 0.16 0.88
CA GLY A 10 9.61 -0.06 0.80
C GLY A 10 9.13 -0.99 -0.31
N GLU A 11 9.96 -1.29 -1.32
CA GLU A 11 9.52 -2.05 -2.49
C GLU A 11 9.88 -3.54 -2.36
N VAL A 12 8.88 -4.42 -2.28
CA VAL A 12 9.08 -5.87 -2.25
C VAL A 12 8.39 -6.55 -3.42
N LEU A 13 9.15 -7.32 -4.19
CA LEU A 13 8.58 -8.20 -5.21
C LEU A 13 8.17 -9.53 -4.56
N VAL A 14 6.87 -9.82 -4.58
CA VAL A 14 6.36 -11.11 -4.11
C VAL A 14 6.53 -12.14 -5.24
N ALA A 15 7.48 -13.06 -5.09
CA ALA A 15 7.85 -14.05 -6.11
C ALA A 15 6.80 -15.17 -6.36
N GLY A 16 5.69 -15.17 -5.63
CA GLY A 16 4.61 -16.14 -5.75
C GLY A 16 3.51 -15.94 -4.70
N PRO A 17 2.45 -16.75 -4.71
CA PRO A 17 1.35 -16.60 -3.76
C PRO A 17 1.82 -16.68 -2.30
N LEU A 18 1.38 -15.74 -1.46
CA LEU A 18 1.62 -15.78 -0.02
C LEU A 18 0.45 -16.52 0.67
N PRO A 19 0.70 -17.65 1.36
CA PRO A 19 -0.37 -18.34 2.08
C PRO A 19 -0.93 -17.46 3.19
N LEU A 20 -2.25 -17.26 3.23
CA LEU A 20 -2.91 -16.46 4.25
C LEU A 20 -2.64 -16.96 5.68
N ALA A 21 -2.38 -18.28 5.84
CA ALA A 21 -1.97 -18.88 7.10
C ALA A 21 -0.65 -18.33 7.68
N LYS A 22 0.12 -17.56 6.91
CA LYS A 22 1.33 -16.86 7.38
C LYS A 22 1.05 -15.43 7.85
N ALA A 23 -0.13 -14.87 7.59
CA ALA A 23 -0.51 -13.55 8.05
C ALA A 23 -0.83 -13.56 9.55
N ALA A 24 -0.34 -12.58 10.29
CA ALA A 24 -0.68 -12.40 11.71
C ALA A 24 -1.96 -11.56 11.89
N ALA A 25 -2.23 -10.65 10.95
CA ALA A 25 -3.39 -9.78 10.86
C ALA A 25 -3.49 -9.25 9.41
N VAL A 26 -4.62 -8.64 9.06
CA VAL A 26 -4.79 -7.90 7.81
C VAL A 26 -5.13 -6.45 8.16
N HIS A 27 -4.47 -5.53 7.46
CA HIS A 27 -4.79 -4.12 7.47
C HIS A 27 -5.51 -3.79 6.16
N VAL A 28 -6.61 -3.06 6.22
CA VAL A 28 -7.45 -2.75 5.05
C VAL A 28 -7.78 -1.27 5.05
N ASP A 29 -7.67 -0.65 3.88
CA ASP A 29 -8.19 0.70 3.66
C ASP A 29 -9.68 0.77 4.02
N SER A 30 -10.08 1.88 4.64
CA SER A 30 -11.50 2.16 4.79
C SER A 30 -12.12 2.52 3.43
N ALA A 31 -13.44 2.43 3.31
CA ALA A 31 -14.13 2.86 2.08
C ALA A 31 -13.90 4.35 1.76
N ASP A 32 -13.62 5.18 2.76
CA ASP A 32 -13.36 6.61 2.59
C ASP A 32 -11.99 6.86 1.92
N ALA A 33 -11.05 5.90 1.99
CA ALA A 33 -9.73 6.00 1.40
C ALA A 33 -9.69 5.62 -0.10
N GLU A 34 -10.73 4.96 -0.62
CA GLU A 34 -10.73 4.35 -1.96
C GLU A 34 -10.34 5.35 -3.07
N ALA A 35 -10.88 6.56 -3.03
CA ALA A 35 -10.63 7.57 -4.05
C ALA A 35 -9.17 8.06 -4.03
N ASP A 36 -8.62 8.31 -2.86
CA ASP A 36 -7.26 8.85 -2.69
C ASP A 36 -6.20 7.78 -2.97
N VAL A 37 -6.43 6.54 -2.50
CA VAL A 37 -5.56 5.39 -2.81
C VAL A 37 -5.55 5.09 -4.31
N SER A 38 -6.70 5.19 -4.98
CA SER A 38 -6.78 5.03 -6.43
C SER A 38 -6.01 6.13 -7.17
N ALA A 39 -6.16 7.39 -6.75
CA ALA A 39 -5.42 8.51 -7.32
C ALA A 39 -3.89 8.38 -7.10
N ALA A 40 -3.47 7.94 -5.91
CA ALA A 40 -2.07 7.67 -5.61
C ALA A 40 -1.51 6.54 -6.50
N ALA A 41 -2.25 5.45 -6.69
CA ALA A 41 -1.83 4.36 -7.57
C ALA A 41 -1.65 4.81 -9.04
N GLU A 42 -2.53 5.68 -9.54
CA GLU A 42 -2.41 6.27 -10.88
C GLU A 42 -1.23 7.24 -11.00
N ALA A 43 -0.95 8.03 -9.95
CA ALA A 43 0.12 9.02 -9.92
C ALA A 43 1.53 8.40 -9.72
N LEU A 44 1.62 7.17 -9.23
CA LEU A 44 2.87 6.54 -8.78
C LEU A 44 3.99 6.59 -9.84
N ALA A 45 3.68 6.27 -11.10
CA ALA A 45 4.70 6.27 -12.16
C ALA A 45 5.27 7.68 -12.45
N ALA A 46 4.45 8.73 -12.31
CA ALA A 46 4.90 10.11 -12.48
C ALA A 46 5.73 10.57 -11.26
N ALA A 47 5.31 10.19 -10.05
CA ALA A 47 6.05 10.45 -8.82
C ALA A 47 7.46 9.82 -8.85
N ASP A 48 7.56 8.57 -9.30
CA ASP A 48 8.83 7.85 -9.56
C ASP A 48 9.67 8.53 -10.66
N GLY A 49 9.00 9.16 -11.62
CA GLY A 49 9.60 9.98 -12.67
C GLY A 49 10.11 11.35 -12.19
N GLY A 50 9.90 11.69 -10.93
CA GLY A 50 10.35 12.94 -10.31
C GLY A 50 9.34 14.07 -10.30
N ASP A 51 8.07 13.81 -10.62
CA ASP A 51 6.99 14.82 -10.53
C ASP A 51 6.60 15.05 -9.06
N ASP A 52 6.76 16.28 -8.58
CA ASP A 52 6.51 16.65 -7.18
C ASP A 52 5.00 16.77 -6.86
N ASP A 53 4.17 17.15 -7.84
CA ASP A 53 2.70 17.20 -7.65
C ASP A 53 2.16 15.77 -7.56
N ALA A 54 2.67 14.86 -8.40
CA ALA A 54 2.34 13.45 -8.31
C ALA A 54 2.81 12.83 -6.99
N ARG A 55 3.99 13.23 -6.48
CA ARG A 55 4.49 12.77 -5.18
C ARG A 55 3.58 13.22 -4.04
N PHE A 56 3.08 14.44 -4.07
CA PHE A 56 2.12 14.92 -3.08
C PHE A 56 0.84 14.07 -3.05
N VAL A 57 0.34 13.66 -4.22
CA VAL A 57 -0.83 12.76 -4.32
C VAL A 57 -0.52 11.38 -3.73
N VAL A 58 0.65 10.82 -4.03
CA VAL A 58 1.07 9.51 -3.49
C VAL A 58 1.21 9.56 -1.97
N ASP A 59 1.89 10.58 -1.44
CA ASP A 59 2.11 10.75 0.00
C ASP A 59 0.78 10.93 0.75
N GLY A 60 -0.22 11.56 0.13
CA GLY A 60 -1.55 11.76 0.72
C GLY A 60 -2.33 10.46 0.99
N ALA A 61 -1.96 9.33 0.37
CA ALA A 61 -2.59 8.05 0.69
C ALA A 61 -2.25 7.55 2.10
N ASP A 62 -1.08 7.91 2.65
CA ASP A 62 -0.63 7.48 3.99
C ASP A 62 -1.35 8.23 5.12
N ASP A 63 -2.09 9.30 4.81
CA ASP A 63 -2.93 10.02 5.77
C ASP A 63 -4.20 9.24 6.17
N HIS A 64 -4.51 8.14 5.47
CA HIS A 64 -5.65 7.29 5.78
C HIS A 64 -5.30 6.21 6.81
N GLU A 65 -6.10 6.13 7.88
CA GLU A 65 -5.97 5.07 8.88
C GLU A 65 -6.36 3.71 8.29
N LEU A 66 -5.57 2.69 8.58
CA LEU A 66 -5.86 1.32 8.18
C LEU A 66 -6.71 0.59 9.22
N LEU A 67 -7.81 0.02 8.78
CA LEU A 67 -8.63 -0.88 9.59
C LEU A 67 -7.84 -2.15 9.91
N TRP A 68 -7.91 -2.63 11.15
CA TRP A 68 -7.19 -3.82 11.60
C TRP A 68 -8.14 -4.99 11.82
N TYR A 69 -7.81 -6.14 11.23
CA TYR A 69 -8.59 -7.38 11.37
C TYR A 69 -7.71 -8.54 11.81
N ALA A 70 -8.19 -9.28 12.80
CA ALA A 70 -7.61 -10.55 13.19
C ALA A 70 -7.87 -11.63 12.12
N THR A 71 -7.05 -12.68 12.10
CA THR A 71 -7.14 -13.74 11.07
C THR A 71 -8.48 -14.46 11.05
N GLN A 72 -9.21 -14.51 12.18
CA GLN A 72 -10.54 -15.12 12.25
C GLN A 72 -11.65 -14.25 11.63
N GLU A 73 -11.40 -12.95 11.42
CA GLU A 73 -12.39 -12.00 10.91
C GLU A 73 -12.39 -11.92 9.38
N LEU A 74 -11.31 -12.37 8.75
CA LEU A 74 -11.10 -12.31 7.29
C LEU A 74 -12.21 -12.95 6.45
N PRO A 75 -12.86 -14.08 6.85
CA PRO A 75 -13.98 -14.63 6.10
C PRO A 75 -15.19 -13.68 5.98
N ASN A 76 -15.26 -12.62 6.78
CA ASN A 76 -16.35 -11.62 6.72
C ASN A 76 -16.00 -10.42 5.82
N LEU A 77 -14.81 -10.37 5.23
CA LEU A 77 -14.33 -9.30 4.35
C LEU A 77 -14.53 -9.58 2.85
N VAL A 78 -15.05 -10.76 2.50
CA VAL A 78 -15.18 -11.26 1.12
C VAL A 78 -16.61 -11.22 0.58
#